data_AF-A0A6A4FYI2-F1
#
_entry.id   AF-A0A6A4FYI2-F1
#
_cell.length_a   1.000
_cell.length_b   1.000
_cell.length_c   1.000
_cell.angle_alpha   90.00
_cell.angle_beta   90.00
_cell.angle_gamma   90.00
#
_symmetry.space_group_name_H-M   'P 1'
#
loop_
_entity.id
_entity.type
_entity.pdbx_description
1 polymer ?
#
loop_
_entity_poly.entity_id
_entity_poly.type
_entity_poly.pdbx_seq_one_letter_code
_entity_poly.pdbx_strand_id
1 'polypeptide(L)'
;MSKRDDSIDALLAEFDKSLSMSRRVFQDNAPETETDPATGASFPGGDDWLAIFNKAKARNESECAICINSFGSSMAGVSLLSCSHAFHSQCLSAFEDFNIYEVSLCPVCRASYRSQTWLHVAQIASQTR
;
A
#
# COMPACT_ATOMS: atom_id res chain seq x y z
N MET A 1 1.84 31.90 -31.03
CA MET A 1 1.40 30.79 -30.14
C MET A 1 2.56 30.49 -29.20
N SER A 2 2.62 31.15 -28.04
CA SER A 2 3.75 30.97 -27.09
C SER A 2 3.30 31.33 -25.67
N LYS A 3 2.70 32.51 -25.50
CA LYS A 3 2.29 33.02 -24.18
C LYS A 3 1.21 32.21 -23.45
N ARG A 4 0.39 31.45 -24.17
CA ARG A 4 -0.61 30.53 -23.57
C ARG A 4 0.03 29.23 -23.11
N ASP A 5 1.04 28.76 -23.82
CA ASP A 5 1.73 27.51 -23.50
C ASP A 5 2.62 27.74 -22.27
N ASP A 6 3.35 28.86 -22.25
CA ASP A 6 4.13 29.32 -21.08
C ASP A 6 3.27 29.47 -19.81
N SER A 7 2.01 29.92 -19.97
CA SER A 7 1.08 30.09 -18.85
C SER A 7 0.51 28.78 -18.34
N ILE A 8 0.33 27.78 -19.22
CA ILE A 8 -0.13 26.45 -18.81
C ILE A 8 1.02 25.70 -18.12
N ASP A 9 2.23 25.79 -18.67
CA ASP A 9 3.42 25.17 -18.07
C ASP A 9 3.74 25.74 -16.68
N ALA A 10 3.57 27.05 -16.49
CA ALA A 10 3.72 27.68 -15.19
C ALA A 10 2.68 27.17 -14.17
N LEU A 11 1.42 26.97 -14.59
CA LEU A 11 0.37 26.42 -13.72
C LEU A 11 0.64 24.96 -13.37
N LEU A 12 1.07 24.14 -14.33
CA LEU A 12 1.43 22.74 -14.09
C LEU A 12 2.60 22.63 -13.10
N ALA A 13 3.61 23.49 -13.24
CA ALA A 13 4.73 23.56 -12.30
C ALA A 13 4.28 23.98 -10.88
N GLU A 14 3.29 24.87 -10.77
CA GLU A 14 2.72 25.27 -9.48
C GLU A 14 1.91 24.14 -8.82
N PHE A 15 1.16 23.36 -9.61
CA PHE A 15 0.47 22.17 -9.12
C PHE A 15 1.45 21.10 -8.64
N ASP A 16 2.50 20.80 -9.41
CA ASP A 16 3.54 19.84 -9.02
C ASP A 16 4.28 20.28 -7.75
N LYS A 17 4.53 21.58 -7.61
CA LYS A 17 5.06 22.16 -6.38
C LYS A 17 4.10 21.96 -5.20
N SER A 18 2.82 22.21 -5.39
CA SER A 18 1.80 22.03 -4.35
C SER A 18 1.67 20.56 -3.94
N LEU A 19 1.71 19.63 -4.89
CA LEU A 19 1.64 18.19 -4.65
C LEU A 19 2.90 17.66 -3.99
N SER A 20 4.08 18.11 -4.40
CA SER A 20 5.35 17.72 -3.77
C SER A 20 5.45 18.21 -2.32
N MET A 21 4.99 19.44 -2.04
CA MET A 21 4.91 19.96 -0.68
C MET A 21 3.94 19.16 0.19
N SER A 22 2.76 18.81 -0.34
CA SER A 22 1.81 17.93 0.34
C SER A 22 2.41 16.55 0.62
N ARG A 23 3.06 15.95 -0.40
CA ARG A 23 3.73 14.64 -0.28
C ARG A 23 4.79 14.63 0.82
N ARG A 24 5.56 15.70 1.00
CA ARG A 24 6.58 15.83 2.06
C ARG A 24 5.97 15.75 3.46
N VAL A 25 4.86 16.45 3.70
CA VAL A 25 4.15 16.42 4.99
C VAL A 25 3.69 15.01 5.35
N PHE A 26 3.29 14.20 4.36
CA PHE A 26 2.92 12.80 4.57
C PHE A 26 4.12 11.83 4.56
N GLN A 27 5.29 12.24 4.06
CA GLN A 27 6.53 11.46 4.06
C GLN A 27 7.30 11.56 5.38
N ASP A 28 7.23 12.68 6.11
CA ASP A 28 7.88 12.82 7.43
C ASP A 28 7.31 11.88 8.51
N ASN A 29 6.20 11.18 8.22
CA ASN A 29 5.64 10.11 9.07
C ASN A 29 5.90 8.69 8.51
N ALA A 30 6.66 8.55 7.42
CA ALA A 30 7.12 7.26 6.93
C ALA A 30 8.49 6.96 7.56
N PRO A 31 8.72 5.74 8.10
CA PRO A 31 10.02 5.39 8.66
C PRO A 31 11.10 5.54 7.59
N GLU A 32 12.17 6.27 7.95
CA GLU A 32 13.33 6.58 7.11
C GLU A 32 13.93 5.28 6.55
N THR A 33 13.75 5.06 5.26
CA THR A 33 14.56 4.10 4.49
C THR A 33 15.25 4.90 3.40
N GLU A 34 16.54 5.14 3.65
CA GLU A 34 17.52 5.69 2.71
C GLU A 34 17.37 4.97 1.36
N THR A 35 16.76 5.61 0.36
CA THR A 35 16.70 5.06 -1.00
C THR A 35 17.09 6.14 -2.00
N ASP A 36 18.22 5.90 -2.66
CA ASP A 36 18.75 6.71 -3.75
C ASP A 36 17.74 6.89 -4.90
N PRO A 37 17.67 8.06 -5.54
CA PRO A 37 16.62 8.41 -6.49
C PRO A 37 16.76 7.78 -7.90
N ALA A 38 17.63 6.79 -8.10
CA ALA A 38 17.99 6.30 -9.44
C ALA A 38 17.60 4.83 -9.75
N THR A 39 17.02 4.09 -8.81
CA THR A 39 16.70 2.66 -9.06
C THR A 39 15.22 2.38 -8.75
N GLY A 40 14.41 2.35 -9.80
CA GLY A 40 13.08 1.75 -9.75
C GLY A 40 13.18 0.33 -9.22
N ALA A 41 12.32 0.03 -8.24
CA ALA A 41 12.03 -1.32 -7.74
C ALA A 41 13.25 -2.25 -7.61
N SER A 42 13.95 -2.17 -6.49
CA SER A 42 14.67 -3.33 -5.97
C SER A 42 14.48 -3.42 -4.48
N PHE A 43 13.83 -4.53 -4.08
CA PHE A 43 13.73 -5.06 -2.74
C PHE A 43 15.09 -5.61 -2.30
N PRO A 44 15.63 -5.16 -1.15
CA PRO A 44 16.62 -5.91 -0.40
C PRO A 44 16.12 -6.04 1.04
N GLY A 45 15.40 -7.12 1.31
CA GLY A 45 14.82 -7.41 2.63
C GLY A 45 13.46 -8.08 2.49
N GLY A 46 13.26 -9.22 3.16
CA GLY A 46 11.91 -9.75 3.34
C GLY A 46 11.00 -8.67 3.93
N ASP A 47 9.71 -8.71 3.62
CA ASP A 47 8.74 -7.80 4.23
C ASP A 47 8.85 -7.94 5.76
N ASP A 48 9.03 -6.82 6.47
CA ASP A 48 8.88 -6.79 7.93
C ASP A 48 7.39 -6.93 8.27
N TRP A 49 6.93 -8.17 8.27
CA TRP A 49 5.54 -8.52 8.52
C TRP A 49 5.06 -8.06 9.90
N LEU A 50 5.96 -7.88 10.89
CA LEU A 50 5.59 -7.36 12.20
C LEU A 50 5.27 -5.87 12.13
N ALA A 51 6.12 -5.07 11.48
CA ALA A 51 5.87 -3.65 11.26
C ALA A 51 4.61 -3.44 10.39
N ILE A 52 4.46 -4.22 9.32
CA ILE A 52 3.29 -4.18 8.43
C ILE A 52 2.01 -4.50 9.20
N PHE A 53 2.03 -5.52 10.06
CA PHE A 53 0.88 -5.91 10.87
C PHE A 53 0.49 -4.84 11.89
N ASN A 54 1.48 -4.24 12.57
CA ASN A 54 1.22 -3.14 13.49
C ASN A 54 0.62 -1.94 12.78
N LYS A 55 1.13 -1.62 11.57
CA LYS A 55 0.57 -0.57 10.72
C LYS A 55 -0.87 -0.88 10.30
N ALA A 56 -1.16 -2.11 9.89
CA ALA A 56 -2.51 -2.53 9.52
C ALA A 56 -3.49 -2.42 10.71
N LYS A 57 -3.07 -2.86 11.90
CA LYS A 57 -3.84 -2.68 13.14
C LYS A 57 -4.09 -1.22 13.48
N ALA A 58 -3.08 -0.35 13.34
CA ALA A 58 -3.22 1.08 13.60
C ALA A 58 -4.23 1.76 12.65
N ARG A 59 -4.33 1.28 11.40
CA ARG A 59 -5.33 1.76 10.43
C ARG A 59 -6.76 1.31 10.78
N ASN A 60 -6.90 0.24 11.58
CA ASN A 60 -8.16 -0.28 12.10
C ASN A 60 -9.24 -0.47 11.01
N GLU A 61 -8.83 -0.95 9.84
CA GLU A 61 -9.73 -1.30 8.74
C GLU A 61 -10.53 -2.55 9.14
N SER A 62 -11.86 -2.45 9.10
CA SER A 62 -12.77 -3.52 9.55
C SER A 62 -13.59 -4.15 8.43
N GLU A 63 -13.43 -3.65 7.20
CA GLU A 63 -14.16 -4.06 6.01
C GLU A 63 -13.24 -4.29 4.81
N CYS A 64 -13.62 -5.23 3.95
CA CYS A 64 -12.91 -5.54 2.73
C CYS A 64 -13.30 -4.54 1.64
N ALA A 65 -12.34 -3.76 1.13
CA ALA A 65 -12.63 -2.75 0.10
C ALA A 65 -13.03 -3.34 -1.27
N ILE A 66 -12.91 -4.66 -1.49
CA ILE A 66 -13.35 -5.32 -2.73
C ILE A 66 -14.85 -5.64 -2.67
N CYS A 67 -15.33 -6.23 -1.57
CA CYS A 67 -16.72 -6.68 -1.44
C CYS A 67 -17.57 -5.79 -0.52
N ILE A 68 -16.97 -4.81 0.14
CA ILE A 68 -17.61 -3.84 1.05
C ILE A 68 -18.33 -4.54 2.21
N ASN A 69 -17.76 -5.65 2.67
CA ASN A 69 -18.30 -6.42 3.80
C ASN A 69 -17.27 -6.57 4.91
N SER A 70 -17.73 -6.75 6.15
CA SER A 70 -16.85 -6.84 7.31
C SER A 70 -15.95 -8.09 7.27
N PHE A 71 -14.74 -8.00 7.84
CA PHE A 71 -13.82 -9.13 8.01
C PHE A 71 -14.29 -10.17 9.04
N GLY A 72 -15.29 -9.84 9.86
CA GLY A 72 -15.74 -10.67 10.96
C GLY A 72 -14.76 -10.70 12.14
N SER A 73 -15.20 -11.19 13.30
CA SER A 73 -14.45 -11.06 14.56
C SER A 73 -13.12 -11.83 14.60
N SER A 74 -13.01 -12.92 13.84
CA SER A 74 -11.84 -13.80 13.88
C SER A 74 -10.72 -13.39 12.90
N MET A 75 -10.97 -12.47 11.97
CA MET A 75 -10.08 -12.17 10.83
C MET A 75 -9.63 -13.44 10.06
N ALA A 76 -10.41 -14.52 10.17
CA ALA A 76 -10.13 -15.78 9.50
C ALA A 76 -10.46 -15.64 8.01
N GLY A 77 -9.57 -16.11 7.15
CA GLY A 77 -9.71 -15.91 5.71
C GLY A 77 -9.50 -14.46 5.27
N VAL A 78 -8.74 -13.67 6.04
CA VAL A 78 -8.25 -12.34 5.65
C VAL A 78 -6.79 -12.47 5.22
N SER A 79 -6.45 -11.87 4.09
CA SER A 79 -5.08 -11.69 3.60
C SER A 79 -4.63 -10.25 3.87
N LEU A 80 -3.44 -10.11 4.44
CA LEU A 80 -2.73 -8.86 4.65
C LEU A 80 -1.67 -8.69 3.56
N LEU A 81 -1.67 -7.53 2.91
CA LEU A 81 -0.68 -7.19 1.89
C LEU A 81 0.53 -6.48 2.50
N SER A 82 1.69 -6.57 1.85
CA SER A 82 2.91 -5.87 2.27
C SER A 82 2.76 -4.34 2.29
N CYS A 83 1.79 -3.79 1.56
CA CYS A 83 1.39 -2.38 1.62
C CYS A 83 0.49 -2.01 2.82
N SER A 84 0.24 -2.94 3.75
CA SER A 84 -0.61 -2.82 4.95
C SER A 84 -2.12 -2.72 4.73
N HIS A 85 -2.62 -3.04 3.52
CA HIS A 85 -4.05 -3.21 3.24
C HIS A 85 -4.49 -4.65 3.47
N ALA A 86 -5.73 -4.84 3.90
CA ALA A 86 -6.31 -6.16 4.15
C ALA A 86 -7.55 -6.42 3.29
N PHE A 87 -7.74 -7.68 2.90
CA PHE A 87 -8.86 -8.14 2.07
C PHE A 87 -9.27 -9.55 2.48
N HIS A 88 -10.51 -9.97 2.22
CA HIS A 88 -10.82 -11.41 2.29
C HIS A 88 -9.96 -12.15 1.27
N SER A 89 -9.38 -13.29 1.65
CA SER A 89 -8.50 -14.09 0.80
C SER A 89 -9.20 -14.52 -0.49
N GLN A 90 -10.50 -14.83 -0.44
CA GLN A 90 -11.30 -15.16 -1.62
C GLN A 90 -11.49 -13.96 -2.55
N CYS A 91 -11.76 -12.77 -1.98
CA CYS A 91 -11.90 -11.55 -2.77
C CYS A 91 -10.58 -11.14 -3.44
N LEU A 92 -9.46 -11.28 -2.72
CA LEU A 92 -8.14 -11.01 -3.26
C LEU A 92 -7.79 -11.99 -4.40
N SER A 93 -8.01 -13.29 -4.20
CA SER A 93 -7.78 -14.30 -5.24
C SER A 93 -8.63 -14.02 -6.48
N ALA A 94 -9.92 -13.72 -6.32
CA ALA A 94 -10.78 -13.38 -7.44
C ALA A 94 -10.29 -12.11 -8.17
N PHE A 95 -9.78 -11.12 -7.44
CA PHE A 95 -9.19 -9.93 -8.05
C PHE A 95 -7.91 -10.25 -8.84
N GLU A 96 -7.06 -11.12 -8.32
CA GLU A 96 -5.83 -11.58 -8.98
C GLU A 96 -6.11 -12.38 -10.26
N ASP A 97 -7.18 -13.18 -10.28
CA ASP A 97 -7.58 -13.98 -11.45
C ASP A 97 -7.93 -13.10 -12.68
N PHE A 98 -8.41 -11.87 -12.45
CA PHE A 98 -8.71 -10.89 -13.50
C PHE A 98 -7.61 -9.85 -13.70
N ASN A 99 -6.44 -10.02 -13.07
CA ASN A 99 -5.34 -9.10 -13.21
C ASN A 99 -4.67 -9.26 -14.59
N ILE A 100 -4.70 -8.19 -15.39
CA ILE A 100 -4.09 -8.16 -16.74
C ILE A 100 -2.60 -7.78 -16.72
N TYR A 101 -2.07 -7.40 -15.57
CA TYR A 101 -0.69 -6.98 -15.41
C TYR A 101 0.19 -8.17 -14.98
N GLU A 102 1.48 -8.13 -15.34
CA GLU A 102 2.48 -9.12 -14.90
C GLU A 102 2.79 -9.03 -13.39
N VAL A 103 2.28 -8.00 -12.71
CA VAL A 103 2.54 -7.72 -11.30
C VAL A 103 1.23 -7.60 -10.51
N SER A 104 1.22 -8.12 -9.28
CA SER A 104 0.09 -7.97 -8.36
C SER A 104 0.08 -6.56 -7.78
N LEU A 105 -0.99 -5.80 -8.05
CA LEU A 105 -1.16 -4.41 -7.60
C LEU A 105 -2.31 -4.29 -6.61
N CYS A 106 -2.08 -3.61 -5.49
CA CYS A 106 -3.10 -3.49 -4.44
C CYS A 106 -4.34 -2.74 -4.99
N PRO A 107 -5.58 -3.26 -4.76
CA PRO A 107 -6.81 -2.61 -5.22
C PRO A 107 -6.99 -1.16 -4.71
N VAL A 108 -6.39 -0.83 -3.55
CA VAL A 108 -6.57 0.47 -2.89
C VAL A 108 -5.47 1.45 -3.28
N CYS A 109 -4.20 1.06 -3.15
CA CYS A 109 -3.07 1.98 -3.32
C CYS A 109 -2.24 1.75 -4.58
N ARG A 110 -2.54 0.69 -5.35
CA ARG A 110 -1.80 0.28 -6.56
C ARG A 110 -0.31 -0.01 -6.36
N ALA A 111 0.17 -0.11 -5.11
CA ALA A 111 1.51 -0.59 -4.84
C ALA A 111 1.61 -2.07 -5.21
N SER A 112 2.77 -2.49 -5.74
CA SER A 112 3.09 -3.90 -5.86
C SER A 112 3.16 -4.55 -4.48
N TYR A 113 2.70 -5.79 -4.35
CA TYR A 113 2.59 -6.42 -3.04
C TYR A 113 2.97 -7.90 -3.04
N ARG A 114 3.31 -8.37 -1.83
CA ARG A 114 3.20 -9.77 -1.42
C ARG A 114 2.06 -9.88 -0.42
N SER A 115 1.45 -11.05 -0.30
CA SER A 115 0.34 -11.29 0.62
C SER A 115 0.67 -12.39 1.61
N GLN A 116 0.21 -12.25 2.85
CA GLN A 116 0.24 -13.30 3.86
C GLN A 116 -1.09 -13.35 4.61
N THR A 117 -1.49 -14.53 5.10
CA THR A 117 -2.72 -14.65 5.88
C THR A 117 -2.63 -13.91 7.21
N TRP A 118 -3.69 -13.22 7.61
CA TRP A 118 -3.73 -12.42 8.83
C TRP A 118 -3.38 -13.25 10.08
N LEU A 119 -3.93 -14.47 10.18
CA LEU A 119 -3.68 -15.36 11.30
C LEU A 119 -2.20 -15.79 11.40
N HIS A 120 -1.55 -16.05 10.27
CA HIS A 120 -0.13 -16.40 10.26
C HIS A 120 0.74 -15.25 10.76
N VAL A 121 0.48 -14.03 10.28
CA VAL A 121 1.23 -12.84 10.74
C VAL A 121 0.96 -12.53 12.21
N ALA A 122 -0.29 -12.69 12.66
CA ALA A 122 -0.65 -12.54 14.06
C ALA A 122 0.11 -13.52 14.97
N GLN A 123 0.30 -14.76 14.49
CA GLN A 123 1.06 -15.78 15.21
C GLN A 123 2.55 -15.43 15.31
N ILE A 124 3.17 -14.98 14.21
CA ILE A 124 4.55 -14.45 14.23
C ILE A 124 4.68 -13.33 15.27
N ALA A 125 3.77 -12.36 15.24
CA ALA A 125 3.78 -11.22 16.15
C ALA A 125 3.63 -11.61 17.63
N SER A 126 2.94 -12.72 17.92
CA SER A 126 2.78 -13.22 19.29
C SER A 126 4.03 -13.92 19.84
N GLN A 127 4.93 -14.37 18.95
CA GLN A 127 6.07 -15.22 19.29
C GLN A 127 7.38 -14.43 19.48
N THR A 128 7.42 -13.18 19.01
CA THR A 128 8.54 -12.24 19.16
C THR A 128 8.42 -11.37 20.43
N ARG A 129 7.58 -11.78 21.39
CA ARG A 129 7.32 -11.04 22.64
C ARG A 129 7.97 -11.70 23.85
#